data_AF-A0A5D3Y8U8-F1
#
_entry.id   AF-A0A5D3Y8U8-F1
#
_cell.length_a   1.000
_cell.length_b   1.000
_cell.length_c   1.000
_cell.angle_alpha   90.00
_cell.angle_beta   90.00
_cell.angle_gamma   90.00
#
_symmetry.space_group_name_H-M   'P 1'
#
loop_
_entity.id
_entity.type
_entity.pdbx_description
1 polymer ?
#
loop_
_entity_poly.entity_id
_entity_poly.type
_entity_poly.pdbx_seq_one_letter_code
_entity_poly.pdbx_strand_id
1 'polypeptide(L)' 'MDTTTIFCESDEFCKEFEPQWEQHLLESSLKQRRRQGALCLSEIMTIMVGF' A
#
# COMPACT_ATOMS: atom_id res chain seq x y z
N MET A 1 -5.84 11.36 -16.30
CA MET A 1 -4.51 10.85 -15.94
C MET A 1 -4.45 9.42 -16.41
N ASP A 2 -3.36 9.02 -17.07
CA ASP A 2 -3.19 7.65 -17.52
C ASP A 2 -3.05 6.73 -16.29
N THR A 3 -3.75 5.60 -16.31
CA THR A 3 -3.77 4.63 -15.19
C THR A 3 -2.36 4.15 -14.85
N THR A 4 -1.48 4.05 -15.85
CA THR A 4 -0.06 3.72 -15.69
C THR A 4 0.69 4.75 -14.86
N THR A 5 0.39 6.04 -15.01
CA THR A 5 1.03 7.11 -14.22
C THR A 5 0.63 7.02 -12.76
N ILE A 6 -0.67 6.85 -12.50
CA ILE A 6 -1.20 6.68 -11.13
C ILE A 6 -0.60 5.45 -10.48
N PHE A 7 -0.48 4.34 -11.23
CA PHE A 7 0.16 3.12 -10.72
C PHE A 7 1.64 3.32 -10.40
N CYS A 8 2.41 3.98 -11.29
CA CYS A 8 3.82 4.28 -11.05
C CYS A 8 4.03 5.12 -9.78
N GLU A 9 3.25 6.19 -9.62
CA GLU A 9 3.34 7.05 -8.43
C GLU A 9 2.91 6.29 -7.16
N SER A 10 1.87 5.47 -7.26
CA SER A 10 1.40 4.63 -6.14
C SER A 10 2.41 3.56 -5.75
N ASP A 11 3.11 2.95 -6.70
CA ASP A 11 4.16 1.95 -6.44
C ASP A 11 5.37 2.59 -5.76
N GLU A 12 5.82 3.76 -6.21
CA GLU A 12 6.93 4.48 -5.59
C GLU A 12 6.58 4.92 -4.16
N PHE A 13 5.37 5.44 -3.95
CA PHE A 13 4.87 5.76 -2.61
C PHE A 13 4.79 4.53 -1.70
N CYS A 14 4.26 3.40 -2.19
CA CYS A 14 4.13 2.18 -1.39
C CYS A 14 5.48 1.63 -0.93
N LYS A 15 6.55 1.76 -1.73
CA LYS A 15 7.90 1.33 -1.33
C LYS A 15 8.40 2.02 -0.08
N GLU A 16 8.09 3.30 0.08
CA GLU A 16 8.47 4.07 1.27
C GLU A 16 7.46 3.91 2.41
N PHE A 17 6.17 3.81 2.07
CA PHE A 17 5.08 3.76 3.05
C PHE A 17 4.93 2.39 3.73
N GLU A 18 4.98 1.28 2.99
CA GLU A 18 4.84 -0.07 3.54
C GLU A 18 5.76 -0.36 4.74
N PRO A 19 7.08 -0.11 4.67
CA PRO A 19 7.97 -0.39 5.80
C PRO A 19 7.65 0.47 7.03
N GLN A 20 7.30 1.75 6.83
CA GLN A 20 6.94 2.65 7.92
C GLN A 20 5.61 2.23 8.58
N TRP A 21 4.63 1.84 7.76
CA TRP A 21 3.35 1.34 8.22
C TRP A 21 3.52 0.04 9.02
N GLU A 22 4.37 -0.87 8.57
CA GLU A 22 4.70 -2.09 9.29
C GLU A 22 5.36 -1.80 10.64
N GLN A 23 6.32 -0.88 10.70
CA GLN A 23 6.95 -0.45 11.95
C GLN A 23 5.92 0.12 12.93
N HIS A 24 5.03 0.97 12.46
CA HIS A 24 3.96 1.54 13.29
C HIS A 24 3.00 0.48 13.84
N LEU A 25 2.64 -0.52 13.01
CA LEU A 25 1.78 -1.63 13.45
C LEU A 25 2.45 -2.48 14.54
N LEU A 26 3.76 -2.74 14.41
CA LEU A 26 4.53 -3.47 15.42
C LEU A 26 4.59 -2.70 16.75
N GLU A 27 4.80 -1.38 16.70
CA GLU A 27 4.82 -0.51 17.89
C GLU A 27 3.46 -0.43 18.59
N SER A 28 2.38 -0.33 17.81
CA SER A 28 1.01 -0.21 18.34
C SER A 28 0.51 -1.45 19.09
N SER A 29 1.28 -2.57 19.06
CA SER A 29 0.87 -3.88 19.60
C SER A 29 -0.45 -4.41 19.04
N LEU A 30 -0.96 -3.80 17.96
CA LEU A 30 -2.09 -4.29 17.20
C LEU A 30 -1.65 -5.56 16.46
N LYS A 31 -1.81 -6.71 17.11
CA LYS A 31 -1.56 -8.02 16.49
C LYS A 31 -2.58 -8.25 15.37
N GLN A 32 -2.27 -7.71 14.19
CA GLN A 32 -3.06 -7.94 12.99
C GLN A 32 -2.49 -9.14 12.23
N ARG A 33 -3.36 -10.08 11.88
CA ARG A 33 -2.96 -11.27 11.11
C ARG A 33 -2.57 -10.83 9.70
N ARG A 34 -1.30 -11.00 9.32
CA ARG A 34 -0.84 -10.72 7.95
C ARG A 34 -1.32 -11.83 7.03
N ARG A 35 -2.41 -11.58 6.30
CA ARG A 35 -2.87 -12.46 5.22
C ARG A 35 -2.50 -11.79 3.90
N GLN A 36 -1.81 -12.51 3.03
CA GLN A 36 -1.62 -12.05 1.66
C GLN A 36 -3.00 -11.93 0.99
N GLY A 37 -3.36 -10.70 0.64
CA GLY A 37 -4.53 -10.42 -0.19
C GLY A 37 -4.26 -10.83 -1.63
N ALA A 38 -5.32 -10.80 -2.46
CA ALA A 38 -5.17 -11.01 -3.90
C ALA A 38 -4.53 -9.81 -4.62
N LEU A 39 -4.45 -8.66 -3.95
CA LEU A 39 -3.90 -7.41 -4.47
C LEU A 39 -2.82 -6.87 -3.53
N CYS A 40 -1.78 -6.30 -4.12
CA CYS A 40 -0.74 -5.54 -3.45
C CYS A 40 -1.25 -4.15 -3.03
N LEU A 41 -0.54 -3.49 -2.11
CA LEU A 41 -0.95 -2.18 -1.61
C LEU A 41 -1.01 -1.13 -2.72
N SER A 42 -0.04 -1.15 -3.64
CA SER A 42 0.02 -0.23 -4.79
C SER A 42 -1.17 -0.39 -5.73
N GLU A 43 -1.64 -1.63 -5.96
CA GLU A 43 -2.84 -1.90 -6.75
C GLU A 43 -4.09 -1.35 -6.07
N ILE A 44 -4.21 -1.54 -4.75
CA ILE A 44 -5.32 -1.01 -3.95
C ILE A 44 -5.32 0.53 -3.97
N MET A 45 -4.16 1.16 -3.78
CA MET A 45 -4.03 2.62 -3.84
C MET A 45 -4.39 3.17 -5.23
N THR A 46 -3.94 2.50 -6.29
CA THR A 46 -4.28 2.87 -7.67
C THR A 46 -5.78 2.82 -7.89
N ILE A 47 -6.48 1.80 -7.36
CA ILE A 47 -7.94 1.72 -7.42
C ILE A 47 -8.58 2.86 -6.61
N MET A 48 -8.13 3.12 -5.38
CA MET A 48 -8.72 4.16 -4.50
C MET A 48 -8.55 5.59 -5.03
N VAL A 49 -7.47 5.88 -5.75
CA VAL A 49 -7.18 7.24 -6.25
C VAL A 49 -7.66 7.42 -7.70
N GLY A 50 -7.65 6.34 -8.48
CA GLY A 50 -7.97 6.38 -9.91
C GLY A 50 -9.44 6.14 -10.28
N PHE A 51 -10.29 5.72 -9.35
CA PHE A 51 -11.72 5.39 -9.56
C PHE A 51 -12.60 5.89 -8.42
#